data_AF-A0A4Q7YPE5-F1
#
_entry.id   AF-A0A4Q7YPE5-F1
#
_cell.length_a   1.000
_cell.length_b   1.000
_cell.length_c   1.000
_cell.angle_alpha   90.00
_cell.angle_beta   90.00
_cell.angle_gamma   90.00
#
_symmetry.space_group_name_H-M   'P 1'
#
loop_
_entity.id
_entity.type
_entity.pdbx_description
1 polymer ?
#
loop_
_entity_poly.entity_id
_entity_poly.type
_entity_poly.pdbx_seq_one_letter_code
_entity_poly.pdbx_strand_id
1 'polypeptide(L)' 'MSIQVSSMVWSNGPQILKERMALLAIADHANDSGSALPGIELIAQKSCMDKRSIMRWLKVLEANGWMSIER' A
#
# COMPACT_ATOMS: atom_id res chain seq x y z
N MET A 1 -10.63 -8.00 2.13
CA MET A 1 -10.41 -7.11 3.30
C MET A 1 -9.88 -7.98 4.43
N SER A 2 -8.57 -7.97 4.64
CA SER A 2 -7.91 -8.74 5.70
C SER A 2 -7.30 -7.80 6.73
N ILE A 3 -7.87 -7.79 7.94
CA ILE A 3 -7.36 -6.99 9.07
C ILE A 3 -5.92 -7.40 9.45
N GLN A 4 -5.54 -8.65 9.15
CA GLN A 4 -4.22 -9.20 9.48
C GLN A 4 -3.10 -8.48 8.70
N VAL A 5 -3.31 -8.21 7.41
CA VAL A 5 -2.30 -7.54 6.58
C VAL A 5 -2.09 -6.09 7.04
N SER A 6 -3.15 -5.34 7.31
CA SER A 6 -3.04 -3.98 7.87
C SER A 6 -2.33 -3.97 9.23
N SER A 7 -2.60 -4.96 10.08
CA SER A 7 -1.93 -5.10 11.39
C SER A 7 -0.43 -5.38 11.25
N MET A 8 -0.04 -6.20 10.26
CA MET A 8 1.35 -6.48 9.93
C MET A 8 2.08 -5.21 9.48
N VAL A 9 1.45 -4.38 8.63
CA VAL A 9 2.03 -3.11 8.17
C VAL A 9 2.21 -2.13 9.32
N TRP A 10 1.29 -2.07 10.29
CA TRP A 10 1.48 -1.24 11.47
C TRP A 10 2.67 -1.69 12.33
N SER A 11 2.88 -3.01 12.45
CA SER A 11 3.93 -3.59 13.30
C SER A 11 5.31 -3.50 12.66
N ASN A 12 5.41 -3.80 11.37
CA ASN A 12 6.68 -4.02 10.67
C ASN A 12 6.83 -3.23 9.37
N GLY A 13 5.91 -2.31 9.06
CA GLY A 13 5.90 -1.60 7.78
C GLY A 13 6.93 -0.47 7.66
N PRO A 14 6.89 0.28 6.54
CA PRO A 14 7.80 1.38 6.27
C PRO A 14 7.82 2.42 7.39
N GLN A 15 8.98 3.00 7.70
CA GLN A 15 9.10 4.09 8.67
C GLN A 15 8.72 5.45 8.07
N ILE A 16 8.83 5.59 6.75
CA ILE A 16 8.41 6.79 6.04
C ILE A 16 6.88 6.83 5.99
N LEU A 17 6.28 7.89 6.55
CA LEU A 17 4.84 8.05 6.67
C LEU A 17 4.09 7.85 5.35
N LYS A 18 4.60 8.44 4.25
CA LYS A 18 3.96 8.36 2.93
C LYS A 18 3.96 6.94 2.36
N GLU A 19 5.07 6.21 2.52
CA GLU A 19 5.16 4.79 2.15
C GLU A 19 4.19 3.95 2.98
N ARG A 20 4.16 4.16 4.30
CA ARG A 20 3.24 3.43 5.19
C ARG A 20 1.79 3.69 4.84
N MET A 21 1.39 4.93 4.58
CA MET A 21 0.00 5.27 4.22
C MET A 21 -0.41 4.68 2.88
N ALA A 22 0.49 4.69 1.88
CA ALA A 22 0.23 4.03 0.61
C ALA A 22 0.10 2.51 0.79
N LEU A 23 0.98 1.87 1.56
CA LEU A 23 0.94 0.43 1.81
C LEU A 23 -0.29 0.01 2.63
N LEU A 24 -0.69 0.79 3.63
CA LEU A 24 -1.92 0.56 4.40
C LEU A 24 -3.17 0.66 3.54
N ALA A 25 -3.24 1.66 2.65
CA ALA A 25 -4.37 1.79 1.73
C ALA A 25 -4.53 0.55 0.83
N ILE A 26 -3.42 -0.10 0.46
CA ILE A 26 -3.41 -1.35 -0.31
C ILE A 26 -3.78 -2.54 0.57
N ALA A 27 -3.15 -2.65 1.75
CA ALA A 27 -3.36 -3.73 2.71
C ALA A 27 -4.82 -3.86 3.13
N ASP A 28 -5.55 -2.74 3.24
CA ASP A 28 -6.98 -2.74 3.57
C ASP A 28 -7.84 -3.48 2.53
N HIS A 29 -7.34 -3.61 1.30
CA HIS A 29 -7.97 -4.33 0.20
C HIS A 29 -7.37 -5.70 -0.05
N ALA A 30 -6.41 -6.13 0.76
CA ALA A 30 -5.82 -7.46 0.64
C ALA A 30 -6.86 -8.56 0.97
N ASN A 31 -6.74 -9.67 0.26
CA ASN A 31 -7.37 -10.93 0.61
C ASN A 31 -6.48 -11.72 1.60
N ASP A 32 -6.91 -12.92 1.98
CA ASP A 32 -6.17 -13.76 2.93
C ASP A 32 -4.86 -14.30 2.37
N SER A 33 -4.65 -14.26 1.04
CA SER A 33 -3.37 -14.59 0.40
C SER A 33 -2.42 -13.40 0.31
N GLY A 34 -2.79 -12.23 0.83
CA GLY A 34 -1.97 -11.00 0.76
C GLY A 34 -2.01 -10.27 -0.59
N SER A 35 -2.86 -10.70 -1.52
CA SER A 35 -3.05 -10.06 -2.82
C SER A 35 -4.12 -8.98 -2.73
N ALA A 36 -3.90 -7.84 -3.38
CA ALA A 36 -4.83 -6.71 -3.39
C ALA A 36 -4.92 -6.11 -4.79
N LEU A 37 -6.12 -5.65 -5.19
CA LEU A 37 -6.37 -5.01 -6.49
C LEU A 37 -7.04 -3.62 -6.37
N PRO A 38 -6.52 -2.69 -5.54
CA PRO A 38 -7.07 -1.34 -5.46
C PRO A 38 -6.65 -0.50 -6.67
N GLY A 39 -7.56 0.33 -7.18
CA GLY A 39 -7.24 1.33 -8.20
C GLY A 39 -6.45 2.51 -7.64
N ILE A 40 -5.67 3.19 -8.48
CA ILE A 40 -4.82 4.34 -8.08
C ILE A 40 -5.62 5.47 -7.41
N GLU A 41 -6.83 5.77 -7.89
CA GLU A 41 -7.72 6.78 -7.29
C GLU A 41 -8.05 6.44 -5.83
N LEU A 42 -8.38 5.18 -5.56
CA LEU A 42 -8.75 4.72 -4.23
C LEU A 42 -7.56 4.80 -3.27
N ILE A 43 -6.38 4.40 -3.73
CA ILE A 43 -5.14 4.50 -2.94
C ILE A 43 -4.86 5.98 -2.63
N ALA A 44 -4.98 6.86 -3.63
CA ALA A 44 -4.77 8.30 -3.48
C ALA A 44 -5.70 8.90 -2.43
N GLN A 45 -7.00 8.60 -2.52
CA GLN A 45 -8.00 9.06 -1.57
C GLN A 45 -7.70 8.58 -0.13
N LYS A 46 -7.46 7.27 0.05
CA LYS A 46 -7.28 6.68 1.39
C LYS A 46 -5.96 7.05 2.06
N SER A 47 -4.95 7.37 1.27
CA SER A 47 -3.64 7.80 1.79
C SER A 47 -3.49 9.33 1.88
N CYS A 48 -4.55 10.09 1.54
CA CYS A 48 -4.55 11.55 1.48
C CYS A 48 -3.42 12.12 0.60
N MET A 49 -3.18 11.50 -0.55
CA MET A 49 -2.15 11.90 -1.51
C MET A 49 -2.74 12.07 -2.91
N ASP A 50 -2.08 12.84 -3.76
CA ASP A 50 -2.43 12.93 -5.18
C ASP A 50 -1.94 11.69 -5.96
N LYS A 51 -2.53 11.45 -7.14
CA LYS A 51 -2.19 10.30 -7.99
C LYS A 51 -0.71 10.24 -8.40
N ARG A 52 -0.06 11.39 -8.62
CA ARG A 52 1.35 11.43 -9.03
C ARG A 52 2.23 11.00 -7.86
N SER A 53 1.92 11.47 -6.65
CA SER A 53 2.57 10.99 -5.42
C SER A 53 2.38 9.48 -5.25
N ILE A 54 1.18 8.94 -5.46
CA ILE A 54 0.96 7.49 -5.40
C ILE A 54 1.81 6.72 -6.40
N MET A 55 1.81 7.12 -7.68
CA MET A 55 2.62 6.44 -8.68
C MET A 55 4.12 6.43 -8.33
N ARG A 56 4.61 7.51 -7.70
CA ARG A 56 5.98 7.55 -7.17
C ARG A 56 6.15 6.57 -6.00
N TRP A 57 5.28 6.62 -5.00
CA TRP A 57 5.43 5.80 -3.79
C TRP A 57 5.21 4.31 -4.05
N LEU A 58 4.38 3.92 -5.00
CA LEU A 58 4.24 2.52 -5.42
C LEU A 58 5.57 1.96 -5.95
N LYS A 59 6.28 2.73 -6.78
CA LYS A 59 7.62 2.34 -7.27
C LYS A 59 8.64 2.23 -6.14
N VAL A 60 8.57 3.14 -5.15
CA VAL A 60 9.46 3.10 -3.99
C VAL A 60 9.14 1.88 -3.12
N LEU A 61 7.86 1.60 -2.86
CA LEU A 61 7.43 0.44 -2.09
C LEU A 61 7.88 -0.87 -2.74
N GLU A 62 7.74 -0.98 -4.07
CA GLU A 62 8.22 -2.13 -4.84
C GLU A 62 9.75 -2.24 -4.78
N ALA A 63 10.48 -1.14 -5.02
CA ALA A 63 11.94 -1.13 -4.96
C ALA A 63 12.50 -1.45 -3.56
N ASN A 64 11.78 -1.07 -2.51
CA ASN A 64 12.13 -1.36 -1.12
C ASN A 64 11.68 -2.77 -0.68
N GLY A 65 11.05 -3.55 -1.55
CA GLY A 65 10.64 -4.94 -1.26
C GLY A 65 9.40 -5.08 -0.38
N TRP A 66 8.61 -4.01 -0.19
CA TRP A 66 7.38 -4.07 0.61
C TRP A 66 6.22 -4.76 -0.12
N MET A 67 6.24 -4.75 -1.45
CA MET A 67 5.22 -5.36 -2.29
C MET A 67 5.78 -5.65 -3.69
N SER A 68 5.03 -6.41 -4.49
CA SER A 68 5.30 -6.64 -5.91
C SER A 68 4.06 -6.26 -6.72
N ILE A 69 4.24 -5.65 -7.89
CA ILE A 69 3.14 -5.31 -8.81
C ILE A 69 3.17 -6.26 -10.01
N GLU A 70 2.16 -7.13 -10.10
CA GLU A 70 1.95 -7.97 -11.28
C GLU A 70 1.30 -7.15 -12.41
N ARG A 71 1.71 -7.41 -13.67
CA ARG A 71 1.28 -6.68 -14.87
C ARG A 71 0.49 -7.56 -15.81
#